data_AF-A0A4W6EFT2-F1
#
_entry.id   AF-A0A4W6EFT2-F1
#
_cell.length_a   1.000
_cell.length_b   1.000
_cell.length_c   1.000
_cell.angle_alpha   90.00
_cell.angle_beta   90.00
_cell.angle_gamma   90.00
#
_symmetry.space_group_name_H-M   'P 1'
#
loop_
_entity.id
_entity.type
_entity.pdbx_description
1 polymer ?
#
loop_
_entity_poly.entity_id
_entity_poly.type
_entity_poly.pdbx_seq_one_letter_code
_entity_poly.pdbx_strand_id
1 'polypeptide(L)'
;MRLDKPIGTWLLYLPCTWSIALAADPGCLPDLGMLTLFGTGALLMRGAGCTINDMWDKDFDKKVSRTATRPIASGEISRMQALVFLGGQLTLALGVLLCLNYYSIALGAASLSLVITYPLMKRITYWPQFVLGLTFNWGALLGWSAVQGSCDWSVCLPLYFSGVMWTLIYDTIYAHQDKEDDVKVGVKSTALRIPGANQILAEWLHSGHDVRTCCSWDQCLNRPSLTILCCLQWPST
;
A
#
# COMPACT_ATOMS: atom_id res chain seq x y z
N MET A 1 -10.15 5.71 -11.76
CA MET A 1 -8.78 5.30 -11.35
C MET A 1 -8.01 6.54 -10.95
N ARG A 2 -7.33 6.56 -9.79
CA ARG A 2 -6.67 7.76 -9.25
C ARG A 2 -5.24 7.91 -9.81
N LEU A 3 -5.13 8.12 -11.12
CA LEU A 3 -3.85 8.29 -11.82
C LEU A 3 -3.16 9.61 -11.46
N ASP A 4 -3.95 10.60 -11.04
CA ASP A 4 -3.50 11.89 -10.52
C ASP A 4 -2.72 11.79 -9.21
N LYS A 5 -2.90 10.69 -8.45
CA LYS A 5 -2.26 10.46 -7.14
C LYS A 5 -1.55 9.10 -7.11
N PRO A 6 -0.40 8.97 -7.81
CA PRO A 6 0.25 7.68 -8.05
C PRO A 6 0.95 7.10 -6.81
N ILE A 7 1.09 7.88 -5.73
CA ILE A 7 1.74 7.47 -4.47
C ILE A 7 1.20 6.12 -3.99
N GLY A 8 -0.12 5.93 -4.07
CA GLY A 8 -0.74 4.67 -3.68
C GLY A 8 -0.31 3.46 -4.51
N THR A 9 -0.02 3.64 -5.80
CA THR A 9 0.49 2.59 -6.68
C THR A 9 1.93 2.26 -6.33
N TRP A 10 2.75 3.29 -6.07
CA TRP A 10 4.13 3.11 -5.62
C TRP A 10 4.22 2.35 -4.31
N LEU A 11 3.34 2.63 -3.33
CA LEU A 11 3.30 1.90 -2.07
C LEU A 11 3.00 0.40 -2.23
N LEU A 12 2.22 0.00 -3.23
CA LEU A 12 2.02 -1.42 -3.56
C LEU A 12 3.21 -1.99 -4.35
N TYR A 13 3.80 -1.19 -5.24
CA TYR A 13 4.82 -1.67 -6.17
C TYR A 13 6.19 -1.84 -5.50
N LEU A 14 6.58 -0.91 -4.63
CA LEU A 14 7.92 -0.89 -4.04
C LEU A 14 8.27 -2.18 -3.26
N PRO A 15 7.42 -2.71 -2.36
CA PRO A 15 7.70 -3.98 -1.69
C PRO A 15 7.92 -5.14 -2.67
N CYS A 16 7.21 -5.16 -3.80
CA CYS A 16 7.42 -6.14 -4.87
C CYS A 16 8.81 -5.98 -5.49
N THR A 17 9.20 -4.74 -5.84
CA THR A 17 10.50 -4.49 -6.49
C THR A 17 11.69 -4.82 -5.59
N TRP A 18 11.62 -4.50 -4.29
CA TRP A 18 12.67 -4.86 -3.34
C TRP A 18 12.84 -6.36 -3.23
N SER A 19 11.71 -7.07 -3.17
CA SER A 19 11.67 -8.52 -3.08
C SER A 19 12.20 -9.20 -4.34
N ILE A 20 11.79 -8.74 -5.53
CA ILE A 20 12.28 -9.23 -6.83
C ILE A 20 13.80 -8.98 -6.94
N ALA A 21 14.28 -7.82 -6.50
CA ALA A 21 15.71 -7.49 -6.54
C ALA A 21 16.53 -8.35 -5.57
N LEU A 22 16.02 -8.65 -4.39
CA LEU A 22 16.68 -9.54 -3.42
C LEU A 22 16.66 -11.01 -3.87
N ALA A 23 15.63 -11.41 -4.63
CA ALA A 23 15.50 -12.75 -5.17
C ALA A 23 16.33 -12.98 -6.45
N ALA A 24 16.88 -11.93 -7.05
CA ALA A 24 17.70 -12.04 -8.26
C ALA A 24 19.05 -12.71 -7.96
N ASP A 25 19.60 -13.43 -8.94
CA ASP A 25 20.88 -14.10 -8.79
C ASP A 25 22.02 -13.10 -8.48
N PRO A 26 23.01 -13.48 -7.65
CA PRO A 26 24.11 -12.59 -7.30
C PRO A 26 24.84 -12.04 -8.53
N GLY A 27 24.84 -10.70 -8.66
CA GLY A 27 25.48 -10.01 -9.78
C GLY A 27 24.59 -9.78 -10.99
N CYS A 28 23.35 -10.29 -10.98
CA CYS A 28 22.35 -10.03 -12.00
C CYS A 28 21.44 -8.85 -11.63
N LEU A 29 20.88 -8.20 -12.65
CA LEU A 29 19.80 -7.24 -12.46
C LEU A 29 18.47 -7.97 -12.27
N PRO A 30 17.51 -7.38 -11.53
CA PRO A 30 16.17 -7.93 -11.42
C PRO A 30 15.51 -8.08 -12.79
N ASP A 31 14.76 -9.17 -12.98
CA ASP A 31 14.07 -9.46 -14.22
C ASP A 31 13.08 -8.35 -14.59
N LEU A 32 13.29 -7.70 -15.74
CA LEU A 32 12.46 -6.59 -16.20
C LEU A 32 11.03 -7.04 -16.54
N GLY A 33 10.84 -8.31 -16.94
CA GLY A 33 9.52 -8.89 -17.15
C GLY A 33 8.71 -8.93 -15.85
N MET A 34 9.32 -9.42 -14.77
CA MET A 34 8.70 -9.44 -13.44
C MET A 34 8.43 -8.04 -12.91
N LEU A 35 9.38 -7.11 -13.05
CA LEU A 35 9.16 -5.72 -12.66
C LEU A 35 7.97 -5.09 -13.39
N THR A 36 7.87 -5.29 -14.71
CA THR A 36 6.76 -4.75 -15.51
C THR A 36 5.42 -5.44 -15.21
N LEU A 37 5.40 -6.75 -14.99
CA LEU A 37 4.21 -7.50 -14.57
C LEU A 37 3.71 -7.00 -13.21
N PHE A 38 4.59 -6.90 -12.22
CA PHE A 38 4.21 -6.40 -10.88
C PHE A 38 3.84 -4.92 -10.90
N GLY A 39 4.46 -4.11 -11.74
CA GLY A 39 4.07 -2.71 -11.94
C GLY A 39 2.66 -2.58 -12.50
N THR A 40 2.35 -3.38 -13.52
CA THR A 40 1.00 -3.47 -14.11
C THR A 40 -0.02 -3.97 -13.10
N GLY A 41 0.31 -5.03 -12.36
CA GLY A 41 -0.53 -5.58 -11.30
C GLY A 41 -0.81 -4.58 -10.19
N ALA A 42 0.22 -3.88 -9.69
CA ALA A 42 0.09 -2.85 -8.65
C ALA A 42 -0.81 -1.70 -9.12
N LEU A 43 -0.65 -1.26 -10.37
CA LEU A 43 -1.46 -0.22 -10.98
C LEU A 43 -2.94 -0.63 -11.06
N LEU A 44 -3.21 -1.85 -11.58
CA LEU A 44 -4.57 -2.39 -11.70
C LEU A 44 -5.23 -2.60 -10.33
N MET A 45 -4.52 -3.22 -9.38
CA MET A 45 -5.04 -3.53 -8.04
C MET A 45 -5.26 -2.26 -7.20
N ARG A 46 -4.36 -1.27 -7.30
CA ARG A 46 -4.61 0.04 -6.67
C ARG A 46 -5.83 0.72 -7.27
N GLY A 47 -5.97 0.65 -8.60
CA GLY A 47 -7.14 1.14 -9.31
C GLY A 47 -8.43 0.49 -8.81
N ALA A 48 -8.46 -0.84 -8.71
CA ALA A 48 -9.60 -1.60 -8.21
C ALA A 48 -9.94 -1.25 -6.76
N GLY A 49 -8.95 -1.16 -5.88
CA GLY A 49 -9.13 -0.75 -4.48
C GLY A 49 -9.71 0.65 -4.35
N CYS A 50 -9.26 1.61 -5.18
CA CYS A 50 -9.86 2.94 -5.22
C CYS A 50 -11.31 2.91 -5.70
N THR A 51 -11.64 2.13 -6.74
CA THR A 51 -13.01 1.98 -7.24
C THR A 51 -13.93 1.39 -6.16
N ILE A 52 -13.49 0.35 -5.44
CA ILE A 52 -14.25 -0.25 -4.33
C ILE A 52 -14.50 0.78 -3.23
N ASN A 53 -13.46 1.51 -2.82
CA ASN A 53 -13.58 2.54 -1.79
C ASN A 53 -14.56 3.64 -2.22
N ASP A 54 -14.46 4.14 -3.45
CA ASP A 54 -15.37 5.18 -3.97
C ASP A 54 -16.84 4.67 -4.05
N MET A 55 -17.05 3.38 -4.31
CA MET A 55 -18.38 2.76 -4.31
C MET A 55 -18.97 2.64 -2.91
N TRP A 56 -18.17 2.29 -1.91
CA TRP A 56 -18.60 2.13 -0.51
C TRP A 56 -18.74 3.45 0.24
N ASP A 57 -17.86 4.41 -0.04
CA ASP A 57 -17.82 5.69 0.67
C ASP A 57 -18.71 6.76 0.00
N LYS A 58 -19.43 6.43 -1.08
CA LYS A 58 -20.26 7.35 -1.87
C LYS A 58 -21.13 8.30 -1.03
N ASP A 59 -21.85 7.77 -0.04
CA ASP A 59 -22.81 8.56 0.75
C ASP A 59 -22.11 9.45 1.79
N PHE A 60 -20.89 9.09 2.20
CA PHE A 60 -20.03 9.90 3.05
C PHE A 60 -19.30 10.97 2.25
N ASP A 61 -18.74 10.60 1.09
CA ASP A 61 -18.01 11.49 0.21
C ASP A 61 -18.87 12.67 -0.28
N LYS A 62 -20.17 12.43 -0.50
CA LYS A 62 -21.13 13.50 -0.82
C LYS A 62 -21.24 14.59 0.26
N LYS A 63 -20.93 14.28 1.51
CA LYS A 63 -21.05 15.19 2.66
C LYS A 63 -19.76 15.96 2.95
N VAL A 64 -18.65 15.59 2.33
CA VAL A 64 -17.32 16.17 2.56
C VAL A 64 -16.92 17.01 1.36
N SER A 65 -16.70 18.31 1.55
CA SER A 65 -16.38 19.26 0.48
C SER A 65 -15.21 18.83 -0.41
N ARG A 66 -14.19 18.19 0.18
CA ARG A 66 -13.00 17.67 -0.52
C ARG A 66 -13.29 16.47 -1.43
N THR A 67 -14.30 15.65 -1.13
CA THR A 67 -14.57 14.39 -1.85
C THR A 67 -15.93 14.36 -2.54
N ALA A 68 -16.74 15.40 -2.37
CA ALA A 68 -18.04 15.55 -3.02
C ALA A 68 -17.96 15.58 -4.55
N THR A 69 -16.83 16.01 -5.13
CA THR A 69 -16.60 16.05 -6.58
C THR A 69 -16.11 14.72 -7.16
N ARG A 70 -15.97 13.65 -6.36
CA ARG A 70 -15.57 12.34 -6.89
C ARG A 70 -16.64 11.82 -7.87
N PRO A 71 -16.27 11.20 -9.01
CA PRO A 71 -17.22 10.83 -10.08
C PRO A 71 -18.41 9.97 -9.64
N ILE A 72 -18.21 9.07 -8.66
CA ILE A 72 -19.27 8.22 -8.10
C ILE A 72 -20.13 8.99 -7.08
N ALA A 73 -19.53 9.93 -6.35
CA ALA A 73 -20.19 10.77 -5.36
C ALA A 73 -21.02 11.88 -6.04
N SER A 74 -20.47 12.56 -7.06
CA SER A 74 -21.16 13.57 -7.87
C SER A 74 -22.28 12.98 -8.75
N GLY A 75 -22.22 11.67 -9.01
CA GLY A 75 -23.22 10.97 -9.82
C GLY A 75 -22.91 10.97 -11.32
N GLU A 76 -21.76 11.48 -11.74
CA GLU A 76 -21.26 11.41 -13.11
C GLU A 76 -21.12 9.96 -13.61
N ILE A 77 -20.77 9.03 -12.71
CA ILE A 77 -20.65 7.60 -13.02
C ILE A 77 -21.72 6.80 -12.27
N SER A 78 -22.47 5.99 -13.01
CA SER A 78 -23.46 5.07 -12.42
C SER A 78 -22.78 3.91 -11.67
N ARG A 79 -23.50 3.32 -10.70
CA ARG A 79 -22.99 2.14 -9.96
C ARG A 79 -22.66 0.97 -10.89
N MET A 80 -23.44 0.77 -11.96
CA MET A 80 -23.20 -0.30 -12.93
C MET A 80 -21.94 -0.06 -13.75
N GLN A 81 -21.69 1.17 -14.21
CA GLN A 81 -20.43 1.52 -14.89
C GLN A 81 -19.22 1.31 -13.98
N ALA A 82 -19.31 1.71 -12.70
CA ALA A 82 -18.25 1.46 -11.73
C ALA A 82 -17.99 -0.04 -11.51
N LEU A 83 -19.05 -0.85 -11.47
CA LEU A 83 -18.94 -2.30 -11.31
C LEU A 83 -18.33 -2.98 -12.55
N VAL A 84 -18.72 -2.57 -13.76
CA VAL A 84 -18.11 -3.05 -15.02
C VAL A 84 -16.64 -2.68 -15.08
N PHE A 85 -16.29 -1.43 -14.71
CA PHE A 85 -14.90 -0.98 -14.67
C PHE A 85 -14.08 -1.77 -13.64
N LEU A 86 -14.62 -1.99 -12.44
CA LEU A 86 -14.01 -2.83 -11.41
C LEU A 86 -13.79 -4.26 -11.91
N GLY A 87 -14.80 -4.85 -12.57
CA GLY A 87 -14.72 -6.18 -13.18
C GLY A 87 -13.56 -6.26 -14.18
N GLY A 88 -13.45 -5.29 -15.09
CA GLY A 88 -12.34 -5.21 -16.03
C GLY A 88 -10.97 -5.11 -15.35
N GLN A 89 -10.83 -4.28 -14.32
CA GLN A 89 -9.57 -4.17 -13.56
C GLN A 89 -9.19 -5.48 -12.88
N LEU A 90 -10.15 -6.16 -12.25
CA LEU A 90 -9.92 -7.45 -11.58
C LEU A 90 -9.63 -8.57 -12.56
N THR A 91 -10.31 -8.62 -13.72
CA THR A 91 -10.02 -9.60 -14.77
C THR A 91 -8.61 -9.42 -15.33
N LEU A 92 -8.19 -8.18 -15.60
CA LEU A 92 -6.81 -7.92 -16.05
C LEU A 92 -5.78 -8.25 -14.97
N ALA A 93 -6.05 -7.90 -13.71
CA ALA A 93 -5.17 -8.23 -12.59
C ALA A 93 -5.05 -9.75 -12.38
N LEU A 94 -6.16 -10.49 -12.55
CA LEU A 94 -6.14 -11.95 -12.55
C LEU A 94 -5.30 -12.49 -13.71
N GLY A 95 -5.40 -11.90 -14.91
CA GLY A 95 -4.55 -12.25 -16.05
C GLY A 95 -3.06 -12.12 -15.70
N VAL A 96 -2.65 -11.01 -15.07
CA VAL A 96 -1.27 -10.83 -14.58
C VAL A 96 -0.89 -11.90 -13.54
N LEU A 97 -1.77 -12.20 -12.59
CA LEU A 97 -1.52 -13.23 -11.56
C LEU A 97 -1.30 -14.62 -12.19
N LEU A 98 -2.11 -14.98 -13.19
CA LEU A 98 -2.03 -16.27 -13.89
C LEU A 98 -0.77 -16.40 -14.76
N CYS A 99 -0.06 -15.31 -15.04
CA CYS A 99 1.25 -15.36 -15.68
C CYS A 99 2.39 -15.75 -14.71
N LEU A 100 2.11 -15.83 -13.40
CA LEU A 100 3.10 -16.22 -12.40
C LEU A 100 3.12 -17.75 -12.18
N ASN A 101 4.09 -18.25 -11.41
CA ASN A 101 4.14 -19.65 -11.04
C ASN A 101 3.02 -20.05 -10.05
N TYR A 102 2.74 -21.35 -9.95
CA TYR A 102 1.65 -21.87 -9.12
C TYR A 102 1.72 -21.47 -7.65
N TYR A 103 2.93 -21.41 -7.07
CA TYR A 103 3.11 -21.00 -5.70
C TYR A 103 2.71 -19.53 -5.51
N SER A 104 3.15 -18.64 -6.41
CA SER A 104 2.76 -17.23 -6.43
C SER A 104 1.28 -17.03 -6.68
N ILE A 105 0.64 -17.84 -7.54
CA ILE A 105 -0.81 -17.79 -7.76
C ILE A 105 -1.55 -18.08 -6.45
N ALA A 106 -1.18 -19.15 -5.75
CA ALA A 106 -1.78 -19.51 -4.47
C ALA A 106 -1.53 -18.42 -3.40
N LEU A 107 -0.30 -17.90 -3.33
CA LEU A 107 0.06 -16.85 -2.38
C LEU A 107 -0.65 -15.52 -2.67
N GLY A 108 -0.82 -15.17 -3.95
CA GLY A 108 -1.59 -14.01 -4.39
C GLY A 108 -3.09 -14.18 -4.09
N ALA A 109 -3.64 -15.37 -4.31
CA ALA A 109 -5.02 -15.67 -3.92
C ALA A 109 -5.24 -15.55 -2.41
N ALA A 110 -4.28 -16.00 -1.59
CA ALA A 110 -4.33 -15.87 -0.14
C ALA A 110 -4.41 -14.40 0.32
N SER A 111 -3.81 -13.46 -0.43
CA SER A 111 -3.83 -12.02 -0.12
C SER A 111 -5.24 -11.42 -0.18
N LEU A 112 -6.16 -12.02 -0.95
CA LEU A 112 -7.55 -11.55 -1.07
C LEU A 112 -8.28 -11.56 0.27
N SER A 113 -7.91 -12.49 1.16
CA SER A 113 -8.47 -12.54 2.52
C SER A 113 -8.21 -11.23 3.28
N LEU A 114 -6.99 -10.68 3.19
CA LEU A 114 -6.62 -9.41 3.80
C LEU A 114 -7.30 -8.22 3.11
N VAL A 115 -7.35 -8.23 1.78
CA VAL A 115 -7.97 -7.17 0.97
C VAL A 115 -9.46 -7.03 1.31
N ILE A 116 -10.19 -8.15 1.43
CA ILE A 116 -11.62 -8.16 1.79
C ILE A 116 -11.82 -7.75 3.25
N THR A 117 -10.91 -8.15 4.13
CA THR A 117 -11.02 -7.88 5.57
C THR A 117 -10.69 -6.42 5.90
N TYR A 118 -9.76 -5.78 5.19
CA TYR A 118 -9.30 -4.41 5.48
C TYR A 118 -10.42 -3.37 5.61
N PRO A 119 -11.38 -3.27 4.68
CA PRO A 119 -12.49 -2.32 4.81
C PRO A 119 -13.38 -2.55 6.04
N LEU A 120 -13.54 -3.81 6.47
CA LEU A 120 -14.29 -4.17 7.69
C LEU A 120 -13.52 -3.77 8.95
N MET A 121 -12.18 -3.83 8.90
CA MET A 121 -11.33 -3.50 10.05
C MET A 121 -11.45 -2.04 10.47
N LYS A 122 -11.71 -1.11 9.54
CA LYS A 122 -12.02 0.29 9.86
C LYS A 122 -13.24 0.46 10.78
N ARG A 123 -14.14 -0.53 10.82
CA ARG A 123 -15.37 -0.49 11.63
C ARG A 123 -15.26 -1.27 12.93
N ILE A 124 -14.35 -2.24 13.00
CA ILE A 124 -14.23 -3.19 14.11
C ILE A 124 -13.05 -2.84 15.03
N THR A 125 -11.91 -2.44 14.48
CA THR A 125 -10.68 -2.19 15.24
C THR A 125 -10.28 -0.72 15.23
N TYR A 126 -9.51 -0.31 16.24
CA TYR A 126 -8.86 1.01 16.30
C TYR A 126 -7.51 1.03 15.57
N TRP A 127 -7.06 -0.10 15.01
CA TRP A 127 -5.77 -0.23 14.33
C TRP A 127 -5.90 -0.65 12.86
N PRO A 128 -6.71 0.04 12.02
CA PRO A 128 -6.83 -0.29 10.60
C PRO A 128 -5.49 -0.19 9.84
N GLN A 129 -4.55 0.63 10.34
CA GLN A 129 -3.21 0.82 9.76
C GLN A 129 -2.39 -0.46 9.75
N PHE A 130 -2.53 -1.30 10.78
CA PHE A 130 -1.81 -2.57 10.84
C PHE A 130 -2.27 -3.52 9.72
N VAL A 131 -3.58 -3.62 9.52
CA VAL A 131 -4.16 -4.46 8.47
C VAL A 131 -3.86 -3.90 7.07
N LEU A 132 -3.82 -2.56 6.94
CA LEU A 132 -3.34 -1.91 5.72
C LEU A 132 -1.89 -2.29 5.42
N GLY A 133 -1.02 -2.24 6.44
CA GLY A 133 0.38 -2.65 6.33
C GLY A 133 0.53 -4.09 5.85
N LEU A 134 -0.23 -5.02 6.44
CA LEU A 134 -0.25 -6.42 5.99
C LEU A 134 -0.67 -6.54 4.51
N THR A 135 -1.65 -5.74 4.10
CA THR A 135 -2.20 -5.79 2.74
C THR A 135 -1.22 -5.20 1.70
N PHE A 136 -0.66 -4.01 1.95
CA PHE A 136 0.23 -3.34 0.99
C PHE A 136 1.60 -4.00 0.86
N ASN A 137 2.11 -4.60 1.94
CA ASN A 137 3.42 -5.21 1.90
C ASN A 137 3.39 -6.67 1.44
N TRP A 138 2.21 -7.25 1.15
CA TRP A 138 2.11 -8.63 0.66
C TRP A 138 2.96 -8.88 -0.61
N GLY A 139 3.17 -7.83 -1.39
CA GLY A 139 4.11 -7.81 -2.50
C GLY A 139 5.53 -8.26 -2.16
N ALA A 140 5.99 -8.04 -0.92
CA ALA A 140 7.28 -8.50 -0.44
C ALA A 140 7.40 -10.04 -0.38
N LEU A 141 6.30 -10.74 -0.13
CA LEU A 141 6.27 -12.22 -0.17
C LEU A 141 6.10 -12.69 -1.62
N LEU A 142 5.20 -12.03 -2.35
CA LEU A 142 4.84 -12.42 -3.71
C LEU A 142 6.01 -12.24 -4.70
N GLY A 143 6.76 -11.14 -4.59
CA GLY A 143 7.90 -10.83 -5.47
C GLY A 143 8.99 -11.91 -5.46
N TRP A 144 9.44 -12.32 -4.27
CA TRP A 144 10.42 -13.38 -4.11
C TRP A 144 9.89 -14.71 -4.67
N SER A 145 8.65 -15.04 -4.31
CA SER A 145 8.03 -16.27 -4.78
C SER A 145 7.89 -16.32 -6.31
N ALA A 146 7.70 -15.17 -6.96
CA ALA A 146 7.55 -15.08 -8.40
C ALA A 146 8.86 -15.43 -9.14
N VAL A 147 10.00 -15.05 -8.57
CA VAL A 147 11.33 -15.32 -9.11
C VAL A 147 11.80 -16.73 -8.77
N GLN A 148 11.68 -17.14 -7.51
CA GLN A 148 12.28 -18.40 -7.00
C GLN A 148 11.30 -19.59 -6.97
N GLY A 149 10.01 -19.37 -7.24
CA GLY A 149 8.96 -20.41 -7.18
C GLY A 149 8.61 -20.91 -5.77
N SER A 150 9.22 -20.33 -4.74
CA SER A 150 9.01 -20.64 -3.31
C SER A 150 9.40 -19.42 -2.46
N CYS A 151 9.01 -19.37 -1.19
CA CYS A 151 9.46 -18.32 -0.27
C CYS A 151 10.61 -18.81 0.61
N ASP A 152 11.74 -18.10 0.59
CA ASP A 152 12.71 -18.20 1.68
C ASP A 152 12.25 -17.30 2.82
N TRP A 153 11.70 -17.91 3.88
CA TRP A 153 11.16 -17.19 5.03
C TRP A 153 12.21 -16.41 5.80
N SER A 154 13.50 -16.76 5.71
CA SER A 154 14.58 -16.04 6.39
C SER A 154 14.79 -14.64 5.81
N VAL A 155 14.48 -14.45 4.52
CA VAL A 155 14.58 -13.16 3.82
C VAL A 155 13.22 -12.48 3.70
N CYS A 156 12.20 -13.25 3.32
CA CYS A 156 10.86 -12.72 3.06
C CYS A 156 10.20 -12.15 4.32
N LEU A 157 10.36 -12.82 5.47
CA LEU A 157 9.67 -12.43 6.71
C LEU A 157 10.21 -11.12 7.30
N PRO A 158 11.54 -10.91 7.43
CA PRO A 158 12.07 -9.61 7.86
C PRO A 158 11.71 -8.47 6.92
N LEU A 159 11.76 -8.70 5.60
CA LEU A 159 11.38 -7.69 4.59
C LEU A 159 9.91 -7.30 4.72
N TYR A 160 9.02 -8.30 4.80
CA TYR A 160 7.60 -8.10 4.97
C TYR A 160 7.29 -7.38 6.28
N PHE A 161 7.87 -7.82 7.39
CA PHE A 161 7.67 -7.19 8.70
C PHE A 161 8.16 -5.75 8.72
N SER A 162 9.34 -5.47 8.15
CA SER A 162 9.87 -4.10 8.01
C SER A 162 8.89 -3.19 7.25
N GLY A 163 8.37 -3.66 6.11
CA GLY A 163 7.37 -2.90 5.34
C GLY A 163 6.05 -2.65 6.09
N VAL A 164 5.57 -3.65 6.84
CA VAL A 164 4.37 -3.52 7.68
C VAL A 164 4.61 -2.49 8.78
N MET A 165 5.74 -2.53 9.47
CA MET A 165 6.11 -1.54 10.50
C MET A 165 6.23 -0.14 9.90
N TRP A 166 6.86 -0.01 8.73
CA TRP A 166 6.94 1.25 8.02
C TRP A 166 5.54 1.82 7.70
N THR A 167 4.64 0.94 7.23
CA THR A 167 3.24 1.32 6.98
C THR A 167 2.51 1.75 8.23
N LEU A 168 2.73 1.06 9.33
CA LEU A 168 2.17 1.46 10.61
C LEU A 168 2.65 2.85 11.02
N ILE A 169 3.93 3.18 10.81
CA ILE A 169 4.50 4.49 11.15
C ILE A 169 3.86 5.58 10.30
N TYR A 170 3.99 5.52 8.97
CA TYR A 170 3.53 6.62 8.13
C TYR A 170 2.00 6.77 8.15
N ASP A 171 1.23 5.67 8.16
CA ASP A 171 -0.23 5.73 8.14
C ASP A 171 -0.78 6.21 9.50
N THR A 172 -0.04 5.98 10.59
CA THR A 172 -0.34 6.59 11.89
C THR A 172 -0.11 8.10 11.84
N ILE A 173 0.97 8.58 11.21
CA ILE A 173 1.20 10.02 11.03
C ILE A 173 0.05 10.67 10.24
N TYR A 174 -0.37 10.06 9.12
CA TYR A 174 -1.50 10.54 8.33
C TYR A 174 -2.81 10.53 9.12
N ALA A 175 -3.09 9.46 9.88
CA ALA A 175 -4.29 9.38 10.72
C ALA A 175 -4.36 10.46 11.81
N HIS A 176 -3.22 11.01 12.24
CA HIS A 176 -3.21 12.15 13.17
C HIS A 176 -3.62 13.46 12.49
N GLN A 177 -3.32 13.62 11.20
CA GLN A 177 -3.70 14.81 10.43
C GLN A 177 -5.21 14.83 10.14
N ASP A 178 -5.81 13.66 9.88
CA ASP A 178 -7.24 13.51 9.59
C ASP A 178 -8.14 13.42 10.85
N LYS A 179 -7.56 13.60 12.06
CA LYS A 179 -8.25 13.39 13.33
C LYS A 179 -9.51 14.26 13.49
N GLU A 180 -9.48 15.52 13.08
CA GLU A 180 -10.63 16.43 13.20
C GLU A 180 -11.80 16.01 12.29
N ASP A 181 -11.52 15.40 11.15
CA ASP A 181 -12.54 14.93 10.22
C ASP A 181 -13.02 13.52 10.59
N ASP A 182 -12.14 12.66 11.12
CA ASP A 182 -12.50 11.34 11.66
C ASP A 182 -13.47 11.44 12.84
N VAL A 183 -13.33 12.45 13.70
CA VAL A 183 -14.28 12.76 14.80
C VAL A 183 -15.66 13.11 14.24
N LYS A 184 -15.73 13.90 13.16
CA LYS A 184 -17.00 14.31 12.53
C LYS A 184 -17.73 13.14 11.85
N VAL A 185 -16.99 12.16 11.35
CA VAL A 185 -17.52 10.99 10.61
C VAL A 185 -17.76 9.77 11.52
N GLY A 186 -17.22 9.75 12.73
CA GLY A 186 -17.41 8.67 13.70
C GLY A 186 -16.59 7.42 13.41
N VAL A 187 -15.48 7.55 12.66
CA VAL A 187 -14.58 6.44 12.33
C VAL A 187 -13.69 6.14 13.54
N LYS A 188 -13.53 4.86 13.90
CA LYS A 188 -12.67 4.42 15.01
C LYS A 188 -11.22 4.37 14.54
N SER A 189 -10.43 5.39 14.84
CA SER A 189 -9.00 5.48 14.52
C SER A 189 -8.12 5.43 15.78
N THR A 190 -6.88 4.96 15.65
CA THR A 190 -5.87 4.88 16.72
C THR A 190 -5.59 6.24 17.34
N ALA A 191 -5.66 7.30 16.52
CA ALA A 191 -5.52 8.69 16.93
C ALA A 191 -6.61 9.13 17.94
N LEU A 192 -7.75 8.45 17.99
CA LEU A 192 -8.82 8.68 18.98
C LEU A 192 -8.61 7.89 20.27
N ARG A 193 -7.89 6.76 20.22
CA ARG A 193 -7.74 5.84 21.36
C ARG A 193 -6.51 6.15 22.23
N ILE A 194 -5.49 6.80 21.69
CA ILE A 194 -4.26 7.13 22.47
C ILE A 194 -4.26 8.62 22.82
N PRO A 195 -4.58 9.00 24.07
CA PRO A 195 -4.23 10.32 24.61
C PRO A 195 -2.69 10.42 24.67
N GLY A 196 -2.09 11.45 24.08
CA GLY A 196 -0.64 11.69 24.16
C GLY A 196 0.23 11.08 23.05
N ALA A 197 -0.35 10.48 22.00
CA ALA A 197 0.41 10.05 20.82
C ALA A 197 1.19 11.21 20.15
N ASN A 198 0.72 12.45 20.32
CA ASN A 198 1.44 13.66 19.95
C ASN A 198 2.83 13.75 20.58
N GLN A 199 3.00 13.25 21.81
CA GLN A 199 4.24 13.37 22.58
C GLN A 199 5.25 12.30 22.16
N ILE A 200 4.80 11.07 21.91
CA ILE A 200 5.64 9.99 21.37
C ILE A 200 6.07 10.29 19.93
N LEU A 201 5.16 10.82 19.11
CA LEU A 201 5.47 11.20 17.73
C LEU A 201 6.40 12.42 17.68
N ALA A 202 6.20 13.41 18.57
CA ALA A 202 7.10 14.55 18.71
C ALA A 202 8.47 14.13 19.24
N GLU A 203 8.55 13.25 20.24
CA GLU A 203 9.82 12.69 20.74
C GLU A 203 10.54 11.88 19.65
N TRP A 204 9.81 11.13 18.83
CA TRP A 204 10.38 10.40 17.69
C TRP A 204 10.92 11.37 16.62
N LEU A 205 10.16 12.43 16.28
CA LEU A 205 10.61 13.49 15.35
C LEU A 205 11.79 14.33 15.92
N HIS A 206 11.83 14.57 17.23
CA HIS A 206 12.88 15.33 17.91
C HIS A 206 14.13 14.51 18.26
N SER A 207 14.03 13.18 18.35
CA SER A 207 15.16 12.28 18.66
C SER A 207 16.21 12.14 17.54
N GLY A 208 16.16 13.00 16.52
CA GLY A 208 17.18 13.04 15.48
C GLY A 208 17.01 11.99 14.40
N HIS A 209 15.87 11.28 14.37
CA HIS A 209 15.38 10.61 13.16
C HIS A 209 14.86 11.65 12.15
N ASP A 210 15.72 12.60 11.80
CA ASP A 210 15.56 13.42 10.60
C ASP A 210 15.40 12.45 9.42
N VAL A 211 14.56 12.77 8.45
CA VAL A 211 14.31 11.97 7.23
C VAL A 211 15.64 11.62 6.50
N ARG A 212 16.72 12.36 6.81
CA ARG A 212 18.10 12.07 6.43
C ARG A 212 18.72 10.79 7.03
N THR A 213 18.25 10.28 8.16
CA THR A 213 18.73 9.00 8.72
C THR A 213 18.20 7.80 7.94
N CYS A 214 17.15 7.95 7.13
CA CYS A 214 16.84 6.95 6.11
C CYS A 214 17.98 6.84 5.08
N CYS A 215 18.72 7.94 4.81
CA CYS A 215 19.98 7.89 4.06
C CYS A 215 21.15 7.25 4.85
N SER A 216 21.11 7.12 6.17
CA SER A 216 22.20 6.46 6.91
C SER A 216 22.17 4.92 6.82
N TRP A 217 21.05 4.33 6.37
CA TRP A 217 21.03 2.92 5.94
C TRP A 217 21.82 2.69 4.64
N ASP A 218 22.14 3.74 3.85
CA ASP A 218 23.00 3.62 2.66
C ASP A 218 24.46 3.29 3.00
N GLN A 219 24.96 3.67 4.19
CA GLN A 219 26.35 3.40 4.55
C GLN A 219 26.63 1.92 4.85
N CYS A 220 25.61 1.11 5.14
CA CYS A 220 25.77 -0.33 5.35
C CYS A 220 25.71 -1.16 4.05
N LEU A 221 25.23 -0.62 2.93
CA LEU A 221 24.93 -1.43 1.73
C LEU A 221 25.64 -0.99 0.44
N ASN A 222 26.37 0.12 0.42
CA ASN A 222 27.30 0.51 -0.66
C ASN A 222 26.72 0.35 -2.09
N ARG A 223 25.43 0.67 -2.29
CA ARG A 223 24.76 0.61 -3.59
C ARG A 223 23.97 1.91 -3.89
N PRO A 224 24.33 2.66 -4.95
CA PRO A 224 23.83 4.02 -5.21
C PRO A 224 22.40 4.11 -5.81
N SER A 225 21.59 3.05 -5.78
CA SER A 225 20.27 3.03 -6.45
C SER A 225 19.07 3.38 -5.55
N LEU A 226 19.26 3.55 -4.25
CA LEU A 226 18.18 3.78 -3.27
C LEU A 226 17.82 5.26 -3.02
N THR A 227 18.65 6.21 -3.46
CA THR A 227 18.45 7.65 -3.21
C THR A 227 17.17 8.23 -3.84
N ILE A 228 16.61 7.58 -4.87
CA ILE A 228 15.39 8.05 -5.56
C ILE A 228 14.14 7.84 -4.69
N LEU A 229 14.16 6.90 -3.74
CA LEU A 229 12.96 6.48 -3.01
C LEU A 229 12.48 7.49 -1.94
N CYS A 230 13.38 8.14 -1.20
CA CYS A 230 12.98 9.13 -0.19
C CYS A 230 12.37 10.40 -0.81
N CYS A 231 12.84 10.79 -2.00
CA CYS A 231 12.34 11.99 -2.69
C CYS A 231 10.96 11.77 -3.35
N LEU A 232 10.59 10.54 -3.72
CA LEU A 232 9.30 10.27 -4.37
C LEU A 232 8.11 10.24 -3.40
N GLN A 233 8.34 10.06 -2.09
CA GLN A 233 7.29 9.99 -1.07
C GLN A 233 6.97 11.32 -0.40
N TRP A 234 7.74 12.38 -0.68
CA TRP A 234 7.49 13.73 -0.21
C TRP A 234 7.32 14.69 -1.39
N PRO A 235 6.12 14.81 -1.99
CA PRO A 235 5.82 16.00 -2.76
C PRO A 235 5.68 17.13 -1.73
N SER A 236 6.69 17.99 -1.69
CA SER A 236 6.58 19.31 -1.11
C SER A 236 5.48 20.08 -1.86
N THR A 237 4.29 20.13 -1.28
CA THR A 237 3.32 21.24 -1.30
C THR A 237 2.14 20.91 -0.40
#